data_AF-A0A2D5MKL7-F1
#
_entry.id   AF-A0A2D5MKL7-F1
#
_cell.length_a   1.000
_cell.length_b   1.000
_cell.length_c   1.000
_cell.angle_alpha   90.00
_cell.angle_beta   90.00
_cell.angle_gamma   90.00
#
_symmetry.space_group_name_H-M   'P 1'
#
loop_
_entity.id
_entity.type
_entity.pdbx_description
1 polymer ?
#
loop_
_entity_poly.entity_id
_entity_poly.type
_entity_poly.pdbx_seq_one_letter_code
_entity_poly.pdbx_strand_id
1 'polypeptide(L)'
;MIDLKQVLEDWAQDNVISETQLDKSSRDTPLLHSKYLDKLANAKLLLKRAEFVQKTLLKQKWLYYNGKLDQSKIEEFGWDPDPFDGLKILKGEMEYYYDADPEIQKSEEKIQYYKTLVETLSEIVDTIKWRHQTIGNIIKWKQFESGN
;
A
#
# COMPACT_ATOMS: atom_id res chain seq x y z
N MET A 1 -4.69 5.25 -10.31
CA MET A 1 -4.53 4.63 -8.97
C MET A 1 -4.03 3.22 -9.22
N ILE A 2 -2.99 2.76 -8.53
CA ILE A 2 -2.52 1.37 -8.70
C ILE A 2 -3.51 0.50 -7.94
N ASP A 3 -4.17 -0.42 -8.65
CA ASP A 3 -5.11 -1.36 -8.03
C ASP A 3 -4.38 -2.64 -7.61
N LEU A 4 -4.46 -2.97 -6.32
CA LEU A 4 -3.94 -4.21 -5.74
C LEU A 4 -4.47 -5.44 -6.48
N LYS A 5 -5.76 -5.47 -6.85
CA LYS A 5 -6.34 -6.62 -7.57
C LYS A 5 -5.65 -6.82 -8.92
N GLN A 6 -5.48 -5.74 -9.67
CA GLN A 6 -4.77 -5.78 -10.94
C GLN A 6 -3.30 -6.19 -10.77
N VAL A 7 -2.62 -5.74 -9.71
CA VAL A 7 -1.23 -6.15 -9.43
C VAL A 7 -1.13 -7.65 -9.20
N LEU A 8 -2.07 -8.23 -8.47
CA LEU A 8 -2.12 -9.68 -8.22
C LEU A 8 -2.45 -10.46 -9.49
N GLU A 9 -3.38 -9.98 -10.31
CA GLU A 9 -3.71 -10.58 -11.61
C GLU A 9 -2.52 -10.53 -12.58
N ASP A 10 -1.86 -9.38 -12.71
CA ASP A 10 -0.63 -9.22 -13.49
C ASP A 10 0.45 -10.22 -13.02
N TRP A 11 0.63 -10.33 -11.69
CA TRP A 11 1.65 -11.20 -11.11
C TRP A 11 1.36 -12.69 -11.32
N ALA A 12 0.10 -13.10 -11.23
CA ALA A 12 -0.30 -14.47 -11.52
C ALA A 12 0.10 -14.91 -12.94
N GLN A 13 0.05 -13.99 -13.91
CA GLN A 13 0.48 -14.25 -15.29
C GLN A 13 2.01 -14.18 -15.43
N ASP A 14 2.64 -13.16 -14.86
CA ASP A 14 4.08 -12.91 -15.03
C ASP A 14 5.00 -13.89 -14.28
N ASN A 15 4.48 -14.53 -13.22
CA ASN A 15 5.23 -15.48 -12.40
C ASN A 15 5.42 -16.85 -13.07
N VAL A 16 4.74 -17.13 -14.19
CA VAL A 16 4.85 -18.42 -14.87
C VAL A 16 6.26 -18.61 -15.44
N ILE A 17 6.86 -19.76 -15.17
CA ILE A 17 8.14 -20.19 -15.73
C ILE A 17 7.87 -21.25 -16.79
N SER A 18 8.30 -21.01 -18.03
CA SER A 18 8.15 -21.98 -19.11
C SER A 18 9.15 -23.12 -18.93
N GLU A 19 8.65 -24.36 -18.87
CA GLU A 19 9.50 -25.54 -18.77
C GLU A 19 10.34 -25.79 -20.03
N THR A 20 9.86 -25.36 -21.20
CA THR A 20 10.54 -25.58 -22.49
C THR A 20 11.47 -24.43 -22.86
N GLN A 21 11.19 -23.21 -22.38
CA GLN A 21 11.93 -21.98 -22.72
C GLN A 21 12.53 -21.34 -21.45
N LEU A 22 13.39 -22.08 -20.76
CA LEU A 22 14.04 -21.63 -19.53
C LEU A 22 15.06 -20.50 -19.77
N ASP A 23 15.70 -20.50 -20.95
CA ASP A 23 16.61 -19.44 -21.41
C ASP A 23 15.87 -18.10 -21.56
N LYS A 24 14.70 -18.11 -22.19
CA LYS A 24 13.85 -16.94 -22.34
C LYS A 24 13.33 -16.47 -20.98
N SER A 25 12.82 -17.41 -20.16
CA SER A 25 12.36 -17.12 -18.80
C SER A 25 13.43 -16.46 -17.92
N SER A 26 14.70 -16.83 -18.14
CA SER A 26 15.85 -16.21 -17.47
C SER A 26 16.11 -14.79 -17.98
N ARG A 27 16.09 -14.57 -19.31
CA ARG A 27 16.28 -13.26 -19.94
C ARG A 27 15.16 -12.26 -19.61
N ASP A 28 13.94 -12.74 -19.41
CA ASP A 28 12.78 -11.89 -19.09
C ASP A 28 12.76 -11.47 -17.62
N THR A 29 13.52 -12.13 -16.74
CA THR A 29 13.54 -11.86 -15.28
C THR A 29 13.90 -10.40 -14.95
N PRO A 30 14.93 -9.76 -15.52
CA PRO A 30 15.22 -8.34 -15.28
C PRO A 30 14.14 -7.39 -15.79
N LEU A 31 13.44 -7.75 -16.88
CA LEU A 31 12.34 -6.94 -17.42
C LEU A 31 11.16 -6.93 -16.44
N LEU A 32 10.81 -8.10 -15.91
CA LEU A 32 9.80 -8.23 -14.85
C LEU A 32 10.22 -7.47 -13.60
N HIS A 33 11.48 -7.59 -13.18
CA HIS A 33 11.99 -6.84 -12.03
C HIS A 33 11.82 -5.33 -12.24
N SER A 34 12.17 -4.81 -13.42
CA SER A 34 11.98 -3.40 -13.75
C SER A 34 10.50 -2.98 -13.69
N LYS A 35 9.59 -3.79 -14.23
CA LYS A 35 8.14 -3.53 -14.23
C LYS A 35 7.61 -3.38 -12.79
N TYR A 36 7.92 -4.33 -11.91
CA TYR A 36 7.39 -4.31 -10.54
C TYR A 36 8.14 -3.34 -9.63
N LEU A 37 9.42 -3.08 -9.87
CA LEU A 37 10.18 -2.06 -9.15
C LEU A 37 9.62 -0.65 -9.39
N ASP A 38 9.23 -0.33 -10.63
CA ASP A 38 8.59 0.95 -10.95
C ASP A 38 7.24 1.10 -10.21
N LYS A 39 6.40 0.06 -10.25
CA LYS A 39 5.14 0.02 -9.47
C LYS A 39 5.40 0.22 -7.97
N LEU A 40 6.41 -0.45 -7.42
CA LEU A 40 6.80 -0.36 -6.01
C LEU A 40 7.25 1.06 -5.62
N ALA A 41 8.10 1.68 -6.43
CA ALA A 41 8.57 3.03 -6.20
C ALA A 41 7.41 4.03 -6.17
N ASN A 42 6.51 3.93 -7.14
CA ASN A 42 5.31 4.76 -7.21
C ASN A 42 4.37 4.52 -6.01
N ALA A 43 4.16 3.27 -5.61
CA ALA A 43 3.34 2.93 -4.43
C ALA A 43 3.92 3.53 -3.14
N LYS A 44 5.24 3.50 -2.94
CA LYS A 44 5.92 4.14 -1.80
C LYS A 44 5.70 5.66 -1.77
N LEU A 45 5.77 6.32 -2.92
CA LEU A 45 5.50 7.76 -3.02
C LEU A 45 4.03 8.09 -2.71
N LEU A 46 3.09 7.26 -3.18
CA LEU A 46 1.66 7.42 -2.90
C LEU A 46 1.34 7.21 -1.42
N LEU A 47 1.93 6.19 -0.79
CA LEU A 47 1.85 5.97 0.65
C LEU A 47 2.32 7.22 1.40
N LYS A 48 3.50 7.73 1.04
CA LYS A 48 4.08 8.89 1.72
C LYS A 48 3.21 10.14 1.61
N ARG A 49 2.61 10.35 0.43
CA ARG A 49 1.66 11.45 0.20
C ARG A 49 0.40 11.26 1.06
N ALA A 50 -0.13 10.05 1.17
CA ALA A 50 -1.29 9.76 2.01
C ALA A 50 -1.02 10.03 3.50
N GLU A 51 0.14 9.60 4.01
CA GLU A 51 0.59 9.91 5.38
C GLU A 51 0.67 11.42 5.65
N PHE A 52 1.17 12.22 4.70
CA PHE A 52 1.23 13.67 4.86
C PHE A 52 -0.15 14.31 4.88
N VAL A 53 -1.08 13.84 4.04
CA VAL A 53 -2.46 14.32 4.05
C VAL A 53 -3.14 13.99 5.38
N GLN A 54 -2.97 12.76 5.89
CA GLN A 54 -3.51 12.37 7.19
C GLN A 54 -2.93 13.21 8.33
N LYS A 55 -1.62 13.49 8.35
CA LYS A 55 -1.03 14.33 9.40
C LYS A 55 -1.65 15.73 9.45
N THR A 56 -1.95 16.30 8.28
CA THR A 56 -2.66 17.58 8.19
C THR A 56 -4.08 17.45 8.72
N LEU A 57 -4.81 16.41 8.32
CA LEU A 57 -6.18 16.13 8.78
C LEU A 57 -6.24 15.95 10.30
N LEU A 58 -5.36 15.13 10.87
CA LEU A 58 -5.27 14.90 12.32
C LEU A 58 -5.04 16.21 13.09
N LYS A 59 -4.20 17.10 12.56
CA LYS A 59 -4.02 18.43 13.16
C LYS A 59 -5.29 19.27 13.09
N GLN A 60 -5.99 19.27 11.96
CA GLN A 60 -7.23 20.05 11.78
C GLN A 60 -8.34 19.51 12.70
N LYS A 61 -8.55 18.20 12.72
CA LYS A 61 -9.47 17.53 13.65
C LYS A 61 -9.08 17.78 15.09
N TRP A 62 -7.78 17.82 15.39
CA TRP A 62 -7.32 18.17 16.73
C TRP A 62 -7.71 19.58 17.15
N LEU A 63 -7.55 20.56 16.26
CA LEU A 63 -8.02 21.92 16.52
C LEU A 63 -9.54 21.98 16.67
N TYR A 64 -10.27 21.23 15.85
CA TYR A 64 -11.73 21.15 15.84
C TYR A 64 -12.28 20.61 17.15
N TYR A 65 -11.89 19.40 17.56
CA TYR A 65 -12.36 18.80 18.82
C TYR A 65 -11.91 19.59 20.06
N ASN A 66 -10.80 20.34 20.00
CA ASN A 66 -10.38 21.20 21.11
C ASN A 66 -11.02 22.61 21.09
N GLY A 67 -11.92 22.92 20.13
CA GLY A 67 -12.55 24.23 20.01
C GLY A 67 -11.58 25.37 19.64
N LYS A 68 -10.44 25.03 19.03
CA LYS A 68 -9.38 25.98 18.60
C LYS A 68 -9.43 26.29 17.11
N LEU A 69 -10.40 25.74 16.38
CA LEU A 69 -10.57 25.96 14.95
C LEU A 69 -11.54 27.12 14.72
N ASP A 70 -11.19 28.00 13.77
CA ASP A 70 -12.03 29.15 13.42
C ASP A 70 -13.38 28.69 12.83
N GLN A 71 -14.48 29.37 13.18
CA GLN A 71 -15.83 29.05 12.71
C GLN A 71 -15.92 29.00 11.18
N SER A 72 -15.26 29.94 10.48
CA SER A 72 -15.25 29.97 9.01
C SER A 72 -14.61 28.73 8.39
N LYS A 73 -13.64 28.10 9.06
CA LYS A 73 -13.01 26.87 8.59
C LYS A 73 -13.89 25.66 8.85
N ILE A 74 -14.61 25.63 9.98
CA ILE A 74 -15.59 24.60 10.29
C ILE A 74 -16.67 24.58 9.20
N GLU A 75 -17.17 25.75 8.81
CA GLU A 75 -18.13 25.91 7.71
C GLU A 75 -17.53 25.51 6.35
N GLU A 76 -16.28 25.88 6.06
CA GLU A 76 -15.58 25.50 4.82
C GLU A 76 -15.41 23.98 4.70
N PHE A 77 -15.09 23.29 5.79
CA PHE A 77 -14.99 21.83 5.83
C PHE A 77 -16.35 21.13 5.91
N GLY A 78 -17.44 21.87 6.16
CA GLY A 78 -18.77 21.31 6.37
C GLY A 78 -18.88 20.47 7.64
N TRP A 79 -18.08 20.76 8.66
CA TRP A 79 -18.13 20.08 9.96
C TRP A 79 -19.18 20.71 10.87
N ASP A 80 -19.72 19.93 11.80
CA ASP A 80 -20.69 20.43 12.76
C ASP A 80 -20.03 21.44 13.72
N PRO A 81 -20.57 22.65 13.94
CA PRO A 81 -20.05 23.56 14.96
C PRO A 81 -19.96 22.95 16.37
N ASP A 82 -20.80 21.97 16.69
CA ASP A 82 -20.77 21.25 17.97
C ASP A 82 -20.32 19.79 17.77
N PRO A 83 -19.00 19.50 17.82
CA PRO A 83 -18.48 18.13 17.67
C PRO A 83 -18.96 17.13 18.72
N PHE A 84 -19.56 17.59 19.81
CA PHE A 84 -19.91 16.77 20.97
C PHE A 84 -21.41 16.75 21.27
N ASP A 85 -22.24 17.40 20.44
CA ASP A 85 -23.70 17.47 20.61
C ASP A 85 -24.10 17.86 22.06
N GLY A 86 -23.44 18.90 22.60
CA GLY A 86 -23.66 19.41 23.95
C GLY A 86 -23.04 18.59 25.08
N LEU A 87 -22.31 17.50 24.79
CA LEU A 87 -21.69 16.65 25.81
C LEU A 87 -20.36 17.23 26.30
N LYS A 88 -20.14 17.16 27.62
CA LYS A 88 -18.92 17.64 28.26
C LYS A 88 -17.91 16.50 28.36
N ILE A 89 -17.00 16.45 27.38
CA ILE A 89 -16.12 15.29 27.18
C ILE A 89 -14.85 15.40 28.03
N LEU A 90 -14.46 14.30 28.67
CA LEU A 90 -13.20 14.21 29.39
C LEU A 90 -12.03 13.99 28.42
N LYS A 91 -10.84 14.50 28.76
CA LYS A 91 -9.64 14.34 27.90
C LYS A 91 -9.30 12.88 27.56
N GLY A 92 -9.69 11.92 28.40
CA GLY A 92 -9.48 10.48 28.14
C GLY A 92 -10.48 9.87 27.15
N GLU A 93 -11.63 10.49 26.94
CA GLU A 93 -12.66 10.02 25.99
C GLU A 93 -12.42 10.57 24.58
N MET A 94 -11.54 11.57 24.44
CA MET A 94 -11.20 12.18 23.16
C MET A 94 -10.73 11.16 22.12
N GLU A 95 -9.89 10.20 22.50
CA GLU A 95 -9.35 9.17 21.60
C GLU A 95 -10.47 8.38 20.90
N TYR A 96 -11.54 8.06 21.63
CA TYR A 96 -12.72 7.40 21.08
C TYR A 96 -13.38 8.20 19.95
N TYR A 97 -13.45 9.53 20.07
CA TYR A 97 -14.01 10.40 19.03
C TYR A 97 -13.09 10.54 17.82
N TYR A 98 -11.76 10.60 18.01
CA TYR A 98 -10.83 10.61 16.89
C TYR A 98 -10.87 9.31 16.10
N ASP A 99 -10.91 8.17 16.79
CA ASP A 99 -10.95 6.85 16.15
C ASP A 99 -12.27 6.60 15.44
N ALA A 100 -13.36 7.21 15.92
CA ALA A 100 -14.69 7.16 15.30
C ALA A 100 -14.89 8.18 14.16
N ASP A 101 -14.00 9.16 13.97
CA ASP A 101 -14.17 10.21 12.96
C ASP A 101 -14.10 9.61 11.54
N PRO A 102 -15.16 9.74 10.72
CA PRO A 102 -15.22 9.13 9.40
C PRO A 102 -14.13 9.58 8.43
N GLU A 103 -13.64 10.82 8.54
CA GLU A 103 -12.58 11.32 7.68
C GLU A 103 -11.21 10.74 8.10
N ILE A 104 -10.98 10.64 9.42
CA ILE A 104 -9.77 9.99 9.94
C ILE A 104 -9.77 8.52 9.52
N GLN A 105 -10.86 7.79 9.72
CA GLN A 105 -10.99 6.39 9.32
C GLN A 105 -10.71 6.20 7.82
N LYS A 106 -11.31 7.03 6.96
CA LYS A 106 -11.08 6.98 5.51
C LYS A 106 -9.63 7.28 5.13
N SER A 107 -8.98 8.18 5.86
CA SER A 107 -7.56 8.49 5.64
C SER A 107 -6.65 7.32 6.05
N GLU A 108 -6.97 6.65 7.17
CA GLU A 108 -6.22 5.48 7.65
C GLU A 108 -6.44 4.27 6.72
N GLU A 109 -7.68 4.02 6.29
CA GLU A 109 -8.00 2.97 5.31
C GLU A 109 -7.16 3.13 4.04
N LYS A 110 -7.04 4.35 3.53
CA LYS A 110 -6.22 4.66 2.34
C LYS A 110 -4.73 4.42 2.58
N ILE A 111 -4.22 4.75 3.77
CA ILE A 111 -2.83 4.47 4.13
C ILE A 111 -2.61 2.97 4.23
N GLN A 112 -3.50 2.25 4.89
CA GLN A 112 -3.43 0.81 5.04
C GLN A 112 -3.44 0.12 3.67
N TYR A 113 -4.29 0.55 2.75
CA TYR A 113 -4.30 0.08 1.37
C TYR A 113 -2.93 0.24 0.69
N TYR A 114 -2.31 1.41 0.79
CA TYR A 114 -1.00 1.64 0.19
C TYR A 114 0.13 0.89 0.89
N LYS A 115 0.05 0.67 2.22
CA LYS A 115 0.99 -0.19 2.95
C LYS A 115 0.93 -1.61 2.41
N THR A 116 -0.27 -2.20 2.36
CA THR A 116 -0.48 -3.53 1.80
C THR A 116 0.03 -3.62 0.37
N LEU A 117 -0.23 -2.61 -0.47
CA LEU A 117 0.28 -2.57 -1.84
C LEU A 117 1.82 -2.54 -1.91
N VAL A 118 2.47 -1.75 -1.06
CA VAL A 118 3.94 -1.68 -0.98
C VAL A 118 4.52 -3.01 -0.50
N GLU A 119 3.92 -3.65 0.50
CA GLU A 119 4.32 -4.96 1.02
C GLU A 119 4.22 -6.02 -0.07
N THR A 120 3.06 -6.16 -0.72
CA THR A 120 2.84 -7.11 -1.82
C THR A 120 3.84 -6.89 -2.97
N LEU A 121 4.04 -5.64 -3.40
CA LEU A 121 5.01 -5.34 -4.47
C LEU A 121 6.46 -5.63 -4.05
N SER A 122 6.80 -5.45 -2.78
CA SER A 122 8.13 -5.80 -2.26
C SER A 122 8.35 -7.31 -2.29
N GLU A 123 7.37 -8.10 -1.85
CA GLU A 123 7.42 -9.56 -1.92
C GLU A 123 7.53 -10.08 -3.36
N ILE A 124 6.81 -9.45 -4.31
CA ILE A 124 6.93 -9.77 -5.73
C ILE A 124 8.34 -9.50 -6.26
N VAL A 125 8.89 -8.31 -5.98
CA VAL A 125 10.25 -7.93 -6.41
C VAL A 125 11.29 -8.89 -5.82
N ASP A 126 11.17 -9.27 -4.55
CA ASP A 126 12.04 -10.24 -3.92
C ASP A 126 11.90 -11.64 -4.54
N THR A 127 10.69 -12.06 -4.88
CA THR A 127 10.47 -13.33 -5.59
C THR A 127 11.15 -13.32 -6.97
N ILE A 128 11.05 -12.22 -7.72
CA ILE A 128 11.73 -12.06 -9.01
C ILE A 128 13.24 -12.07 -8.83
N LYS A 129 13.78 -11.44 -7.77
CA LYS A 129 15.21 -11.47 -7.46
C LYS A 129 15.72 -12.90 -7.27
N TRP A 130 14.95 -13.78 -6.64
CA TRP A 130 15.32 -15.19 -6.44
C TRP A 130 14.95 -16.12 -7.60
N ARG A 131 14.17 -15.66 -8.58
CA ARG A 131 13.71 -16.44 -9.75
C ARG A 131 14.85 -17.14 -10.51
N HIS A 132 16.04 -16.51 -10.58
CA HIS A 132 17.22 -17.11 -11.21
C HIS A 132 17.66 -18.43 -10.53
N GLN A 133 17.52 -18.54 -9.21
CA GLN A 133 17.82 -19.77 -8.48
C GLN A 133 16.80 -20.86 -8.79
N THR A 134 15.51 -20.51 -8.81
CA THR A 134 14.43 -21.44 -9.19
C THR A 134 14.65 -22.01 -10.58
N ILE A 135 14.95 -21.16 -11.57
CA ILE A 135 15.28 -21.60 -12.94
C ILE A 135 16.53 -22.48 -12.94
N GLY A 136 17.58 -22.10 -12.20
CA GLY A 136 18.79 -22.91 -12.08
C GLY A 136 18.53 -24.29 -11.48
N ASN A 137 17.65 -24.39 -10.48
CA ASN A 137 17.26 -25.67 -9.88
C ASN A 137 16.47 -26.55 -10.85
N ILE A 138 15.57 -25.96 -11.65
CA ILE A 138 14.85 -26.68 -12.72
C ILE A 138 15.84 -27.24 -13.75
N ILE A 139 16.83 -26.45 -14.17
CA ILE A 139 17.85 -26.91 -15.14
C ILE A 139 18.66 -28.07 -14.56
N LYS A 140 19.11 -27.98 -13.30
CA LYS A 140 19.84 -29.06 -12.62
C LYS A 140 19.02 -30.34 -12.53
N TRP A 141 17.73 -30.23 -12.23
CA TRP A 141 16.84 -31.39 -12.18
C TRP A 141 16.73 -32.07 -13.56
N LYS A 142 16.57 -31.28 -14.63
CA LYS A 142 16.53 -31.82 -16.01
C LYS A 142 17.83 -32.47 -16.44
N GLN A 143 18.97 -31.93 -16.02
CA GLN A 143 20.29 -32.56 -16.25
C GLN A 143 20.34 -33.93 -15.58
N PHE A 144 19.97 -33.97 -14.29
CA PHE A 144 19.93 -35.21 -13.50
C PHE A 144 19.01 -36.28 -14.13
N GLU A 145 17.80 -35.90 -14.56
CA GLU A 145 16.87 -36.82 -15.25
C GLU A 145 17.44 -37.36 -16.58
N SER A 146 18.31 -36.59 -17.24
CA SER A 146 18.96 -36.97 -18.50
C SER A 146 20.22 -37.83 -18.29
N GLY A 147 20.59 -38.13 -17.04
CA GLY A 147 21.76 -38.95 -16.70
C GLY A 147 23.10 -38.21 -16.71
N ASN A 148 23.07 -36.87 -16.69
CA ASN A 148 24.24 -36.00 -16.56
C ASN A 148 24.24 -35.21 -15.25
#